data_AF-A0A0C1JS72-F1
#
_entry.id   AF-A0A0C1JS72-F1
#
_cell.length_a   1.000
_cell.length_b   1.000
_cell.length_c   1.000
_cell.angle_alpha   90.00
_cell.angle_beta   90.00
_cell.angle_gamma   90.00
#
_symmetry.space_group_name_H-M   'P 1'
#
loop_
_entity.id
_entity.type
_entity.pdbx_description
1 polymer ?
#
loop_
_entity_poly.entity_id
_entity_poly.type
_entity_poly.pdbx_seq_one_letter_code
_entity_poly.pdbx_strand_id
1 'polypeptide(L)' 'MNHFGDITKMVKLGAGSEREILDIMLSRYACYLAAQNGDLRKDPIAFAQSYFALQTRRQELLEKHIQMLERLEAR' A
#
# COMPACT_ATOMS: atom_id res chain seq x y z
N MET A 1 -5.14 -6.35 14.85
CA MET A 1 -6.04 -7.51 14.68
C MET A 1 -7.28 -7.25 13.80
N ASN A 2 -7.54 -6.01 13.32
CA ASN A 2 -8.74 -5.70 12.51
C ASN A 2 -8.38 -5.19 11.10
N HIS A 3 -7.55 -5.93 10.35
CA HIS A 3 -7.13 -5.50 9.00
C HIS A 3 -7.30 -6.55 7.91
N PHE A 4 -7.76 -7.74 8.30
CA PHE A 4 -8.05 -8.86 7.42
C PHE A 4 -9.49 -9.27 7.74
N GLY A 5 -10.44 -8.80 6.93
CA GLY A 5 -11.81 -9.29 7.00
C GLY A 5 -11.92 -10.50 6.08
N ASP A 6 -12.21 -11.67 6.63
CA ASP A 6 -12.46 -12.87 5.82
C ASP A 6 -13.80 -12.71 5.09
N ILE A 7 -13.78 -12.80 3.77
CA ILE A 7 -15.00 -12.88 2.95
C ILE A 7 -14.80 -14.03 1.97
N THR A 8 -15.69 -15.01 1.92
CA THR A 8 -15.59 -16.09 0.92
C THR A 8 -16.09 -15.61 -0.44
N LYS A 9 -15.31 -15.81 -1.51
CA LYS A 9 -15.73 -15.51 -2.89
C LYS A 9 -15.76 -16.78 -3.73
N MET A 10 -16.89 -17.02 -4.38
CA MET A 10 -17.06 -18.12 -5.34
C MET A 10 -16.43 -17.75 -6.68
N VAL A 11 -15.61 -18.64 -7.25
CA VAL A 11 -14.97 -18.41 -8.55
C VAL A 11 -15.21 -19.62 -9.45
N LYS A 12 -15.66 -19.37 -10.68
CA LYS A 12 -15.87 -20.42 -11.68
C LYS A 12 -14.53 -20.90 -12.23
N LEU A 13 -14.27 -22.20 -12.11
CA LEU A 13 -13.22 -22.88 -12.85
C LEU A 13 -13.77 -23.46 -14.16
N GLY A 14 -12.85 -23.81 -15.07
CA GLY A 14 -13.17 -24.51 -16.31
C GLY A 14 -13.98 -25.80 -16.05
N ALA A 15 -14.82 -26.16 -17.01
CA ALA A 15 -15.74 -27.32 -16.96
C ALA A 15 -16.89 -27.23 -15.93
N GLY A 16 -17.34 -26.02 -15.57
CA GLY A 16 -18.56 -25.82 -14.78
C GLY A 16 -18.42 -26.14 -13.28
N SER A 17 -17.20 -26.28 -12.79
CA SER A 17 -16.91 -26.47 -11.36
C SER A 17 -16.70 -25.11 -10.67
N GLU A 18 -17.25 -24.96 -9.47
CA GLU A 18 -17.03 -23.78 -8.62
C GLU A 18 -16.18 -24.20 -7.42
N ARG A 19 -15.18 -23.37 -7.07
CA ARG A 19 -14.36 -23.56 -5.87
C ARG A 19 -14.44 -22.31 -5.01
N GLU A 20 -14.66 -22.49 -3.71
CA GLU A 20 -14.46 -21.43 -2.74
C GLU A 20 -12.99 -21.05 -2.70
N ILE A 21 -12.70 -19.78 -3.01
CA ILE A 21 -11.39 -19.20 -2.79
C ILE A 21 -11.52 -18.26 -1.59
N LEU A 22 -10.55 -18.36 -0.69
CA LEU A 22 -10.40 -17.42 0.41
C LEU A 22 -10.17 -16.02 -0.20
N ASP A 23 -11.12 -15.12 -0.01
CA ASP A 23 -10.96 -13.72 -0.34
C ASP A 23 -10.80 -12.95 0.97
N ILE A 24 -9.89 -11.98 0.98
CA ILE A 24 -9.56 -11.25 2.19
C ILE A 24 -9.65 -9.77 1.86
N MET A 25 -10.56 -9.08 2.54
CA MET A 25 -10.60 -7.63 2.46
C MET A 25 -9.46 -7.05 3.29
N LEU A 26 -8.55 -6.37 2.61
CA LEU A 26 -7.47 -5.63 3.23
C LEU A 26 -7.92 -4.21 3.54
N SER A 27 -7.66 -3.78 4.77
CA SER A 27 -7.70 -2.35 5.08
C SER A 27 -6.60 -1.64 4.29
N ARG A 28 -6.76 -0.32 4.09
CA ARG A 28 -5.70 0.52 3.48
C ARG A 28 -4.34 0.32 4.15
N TYR A 29 -4.34 0.22 5.49
CA TYR A 29 -3.12 0.01 6.26
C TYR A 29 -2.51 -1.38 6.02
N ALA A 30 -3.32 -2.44 5.93
CA ALA A 30 -2.80 -3.76 5.54
C ALA A 30 -2.21 -3.76 4.12
N CYS A 31 -2.83 -3.05 3.17
CA CYS A 31 -2.26 -2.89 1.83
C CYS A 31 -0.88 -2.23 1.87
N TYR A 32 -0.69 -1.20 2.72
CA TYR A 32 0.61 -0.58 2.90
C TYR A 32 1.66 -1.54 3.47
N LEU A 33 1.30 -2.31 4.50
CA LEU A 33 2.20 -3.31 5.07
C LEU A 33 2.58 -4.40 4.07
N ALA A 34 1.61 -4.87 3.28
CA ALA A 34 1.85 -5.85 2.22
C ALA A 34 2.80 -5.31 1.14
N ALA A 35 2.63 -4.06 0.72
CA ALA A 35 3.53 -3.43 -0.23
C ALA A 35 4.95 -3.23 0.36
N GLN A 36 5.06 -2.78 1.60
CA GLN A 36 6.36 -2.49 2.25
C GLN A 36 7.17 -3.75 2.56
N ASN A 37 6.51 -4.86 2.91
CA ASN A 37 7.17 -6.11 3.32
C ASN A 37 7.10 -7.22 2.27
N GLY A 38 6.50 -6.95 1.11
CA GLY A 38 6.34 -7.94 0.05
C GLY A 38 7.64 -8.27 -0.68
N ASP A 39 7.65 -9.40 -1.38
CA ASP A 39 8.76 -9.81 -2.25
C ASP A 39 8.90 -8.86 -3.44
N LEU A 40 10.04 -8.18 -3.53
CA LEU A 40 10.45 -7.28 -4.60
C LEU A 40 10.45 -7.93 -5.99
N ARG A 41 10.53 -9.27 -6.10
CA ARG A 41 10.45 -9.98 -7.38
C ARG A 41 9.06 -9.93 -8.02
N LYS A 42 8.04 -9.46 -7.29
CA LYS A 42 6.69 -9.25 -7.81
C LYS A 42 6.57 -7.82 -8.29
N ASP A 43 6.36 -7.62 -9.59
CA ASP A 43 6.26 -6.29 -10.21
C ASP A 43 5.30 -5.33 -9.49
N PRO A 44 4.10 -5.75 -9.04
CA PRO A 44 3.20 -4.85 -8.32
C PRO A 44 3.78 -4.35 -6.98
N ILE A 45 4.56 -5.19 -6.30
CA ILE A 45 5.22 -4.84 -5.03
C ILE A 45 6.37 -3.88 -5.31
N ALA A 46 7.23 -4.18 -6.28
CA ALA A 46 8.35 -3.30 -6.66
C ALA A 46 7.86 -1.90 -7.10
N PHE A 47 6.78 -1.86 -7.86
CA PHE A 47 6.14 -0.60 -8.26
C PHE A 47 5.63 0.18 -7.05
N ALA A 48 4.90 -0.49 -6.15
CA ALA A 48 4.37 0.16 -4.94
C ALA A 48 5.48 0.70 -4.05
N GLN A 49 6.55 -0.06 -3.82
CA GLN A 49 7.69 0.40 -3.02
C GLN A 49 8.38 1.61 -3.64
N SER A 50 8.59 1.60 -4.96
CA SER A 50 9.16 2.75 -5.69
C SER A 50 8.28 3.99 -5.57
N TYR A 51 6.96 3.82 -5.72
CA TYR A 51 5.99 4.90 -5.53
C TYR A 51 6.08 5.49 -4.13
N PHE A 52 6.03 4.66 -3.09
CA PHE A 52 6.08 5.15 -1.71
C PHE A 52 7.41 5.83 -1.38
N ALA A 53 8.55 5.30 -1.84
CA ALA A 53 9.85 5.95 -1.66
C ALA A 53 9.88 7.35 -2.27
N LEU A 54 9.35 7.51 -3.49
CA LEU A 54 9.26 8.81 -4.14
C LEU A 54 8.32 9.77 -3.41
N GLN A 55 7.15 9.30 -2.99
CA GLN A 55 6.18 10.14 -2.27
C GLN A 55 6.73 10.61 -0.91
N THR A 56 7.35 9.71 -0.13
CA THR A 56 8.00 10.07 1.13
C THR A 56 9.07 11.13 0.91
N ARG A 57 9.91 10.97 -0.12
CA ARG A 57 10.95 11.96 -0.41
C ARG A 57 10.39 13.33 -0.78
N ARG A 58 9.30 13.37 -1.57
CA ARG A 58 8.62 14.62 -1.92
C ARG A 58 8.07 15.31 -0.68
N GLN A 59 7.48 14.55 0.23
CA GLN A 59 6.93 15.07 1.48
C GLN A 59 8.04 15.64 2.39
N GLU A 60 9.15 14.91 2.57
CA GLU A 60 10.30 15.39 3.35
C GLU A 60 10.85 16.72 2.84
N LEU A 61 10.92 16.90 1.51
CA LEU A 61 11.41 18.14 0.90
C LEU A 61 10.44 19.29 1.11
N LEU A 62 9.13 19.03 1.00
CA LEU A 62 8.09 20.02 1.25
C LEU A 62 8.12 20.49 2.71
N GLU A 63 8.22 19.56 3.66
CA GLU A 63 8.32 19.87 5.09
C GLU A 63 9.55 20.71 5.41
N LYS A 64 10.71 20.38 4.82
CA LYS A 64 11.93 21.19 4.97
C LYS A 64 11.75 22.61 4.42
N HIS A 65 11.06 22.75 3.29
CA HIS A 65 10.81 24.06 2.69
C HIS A 65 9.89 24.92 3.57
N ILE A 66 8.80 24.34 4.07
CA ILE A 66 7.88 25.00 5.00
C ILE A 66 8.62 25.46 6.26
N GLN A 67 9.39 24.58 6.89
CA GLN A 67 10.18 24.91 8.07
C GLN A 67 11.19 26.04 7.83
N MET A 68 11.76 26.13 6.62
CA MET A 68 12.67 27.21 6.25
C MET A 68 11.94 28.55 6.15
N LEU A 69 10.74 28.58 5.55
CA LEU A 69 9.92 29.78 5.44
C LEU A 69 9.50 30.29 6.81
N GLU A 70 9.02 29.41 7.69
CA GLU A 70 8.63 29.76 9.08
C GLU A 70 9.79 30.42 9.84
N ARG A 71 11.03 29.95 9.65
CA ARG A 71 12.23 30.54 10.27
C ARG A 71 12.58 31.91 9.73
N LEU A 72 12.28 32.19 8.46
CA LEU A 72 12.51 33.49 7.85
C LEU A 72 11.47 34.51 8.31
N GLU A 73 10.20 34.09 8.44
CA GLU A 73 9.12 34.94 8.95
C GLU A 73 9.26 35.28 10.44
N ALA A 74 9.91 34.42 11.22
CA ALA A 74 10.14 34.65 12.66
C ALA A 74 11.31 35.62 12.97
N ARG A 75 11.97 36.21 11.96
CA ARG A 75 13.04 37.21 12.12
C ARG A 75 12.54 38.62 11.85
#